data_AF-A0A526QFK2-F1
#
_entry.id   AF-A0A526QFK2-F1
#
_cell.length_a   1.000
_cell.length_b   1.000
_cell.length_c   1.000
_cell.angle_alpha   90.00
_cell.angle_beta   90.00
_cell.angle_gamma   90.00
#
_symmetry.space_group_name_H-M   'P 1'
#
loop_
_entity.id
_entity.type
_entity.pdbx_description
1 polymer ?
#
loop_
_entity_poly.entity_id
_entity_poly.type
_entity_poly.pdbx_seq_one_letter_code
_entity_poly.pdbx_strand_id
1 'polypeptide(L)'
;MAWDNERLRALHNKYREGYSGEPFNPKFRRVANKISSVPGSGGAPYAGIPTFLDAPCRPIDPHKPDFGDIQVAIVGMPMDLGVTNRTGASFGPRALRAIERIGPYNHMLDCAPVFDLRVADIGDVPFVSRYRLELCHAD
;
A
#
# COMPACT_ATOMS: atom_id res chain seq x y z
N MET A 1 30.34 3.70 24.36
CA MET A 1 31.01 4.51 23.32
C MET A 1 31.03 5.94 23.82
N ALA A 2 32.20 6.52 24.08
CA ALA A 2 32.31 7.91 24.55
C ALA A 2 32.15 8.88 23.37
N TRP A 3 31.52 10.02 23.61
CA TRP A 3 31.30 11.07 22.63
C TRP A 3 32.51 12.02 22.62
N ASP A 4 33.09 12.32 21.46
CA ASP A 4 34.24 13.21 21.32
C ASP A 4 34.00 14.28 20.21
N ASN A 5 34.86 15.30 20.20
CA ASN A 5 34.76 16.43 19.27
C ASN A 5 35.02 16.03 17.81
N GLU A 6 35.76 14.95 17.57
CA GLU A 6 36.04 14.45 16.22
C GLU A 6 34.79 13.80 15.62
N ARG A 7 34.12 12.97 16.41
CA ARG A 7 32.84 12.34 16.08
C ARG A 7 31.74 13.37 15.85
N LEU A 8 31.72 14.44 16.65
CA LEU A 8 30.79 15.56 16.43
C LEU A 8 31.06 16.26 15.09
N ARG A 9 32.32 16.56 14.75
CA ARG A 9 32.68 17.17 13.45
C ARG A 9 32.32 16.27 12.28
N ALA A 10 32.55 14.96 12.40
CA ALA A 10 32.16 13.99 11.38
C ALA A 10 30.65 13.96 11.14
N LEU A 11 29.84 14.01 12.21
CA LEU A 11 28.38 14.09 12.10
C LEU A 11 27.93 15.41 11.47
N HIS A 12 28.52 16.54 11.88
CA HIS A 12 28.24 17.83 11.24
C HIS A 12 28.55 17.77 9.75
N ASN A 13 29.73 17.34 9.34
CA ASN A 13 30.08 17.26 7.92
C ASN A 13 29.13 16.33 7.15
N LYS A 14 28.63 15.26 7.78
CA LYS A 14 27.72 14.31 7.16
C LYS A 14 26.30 14.84 6.97
N TYR A 15 25.76 15.60 7.93
CA TYR A 15 24.35 16.01 7.94
C TYR A 15 24.13 17.51 7.65
N ARG A 16 25.20 18.30 7.52
CA ARG A 16 25.13 19.75 7.26
C ARG A 16 24.70 20.07 5.83
N GLU A 17 25.12 19.25 4.88
CA GLU A 17 24.80 19.41 3.47
C GLU A 17 23.86 18.29 3.02
N GLY A 18 22.85 18.63 2.23
CA GLY A 18 21.77 17.72 1.82
C GLY A 18 20.39 18.28 2.10
N TYR A 19 19.35 17.56 1.68
CA TYR A 19 17.96 17.89 2.00
C TYR A 19 17.39 16.90 3.02
N SER A 20 16.36 17.34 3.74
CA SER A 20 15.68 16.48 4.72
C SER A 20 15.15 15.22 4.04
N GLY A 21 15.60 14.06 4.50
CA GLY A 21 15.20 12.75 3.96
C GLY A 21 16.18 12.11 2.98
N GLU A 22 17.35 12.72 2.70
CA GLU A 22 18.37 12.06 1.87
C GLU A 22 18.88 10.77 2.54
N PRO A 23 18.73 9.58 1.91
CA PRO A 23 19.18 8.33 2.51
C PRO A 23 20.69 8.16 2.30
N PHE A 24 21.46 8.06 3.39
CA PHE A 24 22.92 7.79 3.32
C PHE A 24 23.25 6.34 2.98
N ASN A 25 22.35 5.40 3.29
CA ASN A 25 22.54 3.99 2.96
C ASN A 25 22.25 3.78 1.46
N PRO A 26 23.19 3.20 0.68
CA PRO A 26 22.97 2.93 -0.74
C PRO A 26 21.71 2.12 -1.05
N LYS A 27 21.31 1.21 -0.15
CA LYS A 27 20.07 0.43 -0.29
C LYS A 27 18.83 1.32 -0.23
N PHE A 28 18.73 2.13 0.82
CA PHE A 28 17.60 3.05 0.99
C PHE A 28 17.58 4.13 -0.11
N ARG A 29 18.75 4.54 -0.60
CA ARG A 29 18.85 5.47 -1.73
C ARG A 29 18.28 4.88 -3.02
N ARG A 30 18.56 3.60 -3.30
CA ARG A 30 17.98 2.88 -4.45
C ARG A 30 16.45 2.85 -4.37
N VAL A 31 15.92 2.52 -3.19
CA VAL A 31 14.47 2.44 -2.96
C VAL A 31 13.82 3.82 -3.06
N ALA A 32 14.42 4.84 -2.45
CA ALA A 32 13.93 6.22 -2.52
C ALA A 32 13.88 6.72 -3.97
N ASN A 33 14.94 6.49 -4.76
CA ASN A 33 14.97 6.83 -6.18
C ASN A 33 13.90 6.08 -6.99
N LYS A 34 13.65 4.82 -6.65
CA LYS A 34 12.62 4.02 -7.31
C LYS A 34 11.22 4.57 -7.04
N ILE A 35 10.91 4.85 -5.77
CA ILE A 35 9.62 5.42 -5.37
C ILE A 35 9.42 6.78 -6.03
N SER A 36 10.40 7.69 -5.93
CA SER A 36 10.29 9.06 -6.46
C SER A 36 10.20 9.13 -7.98
N SER A 37 10.65 8.10 -8.69
CA SER A 37 10.51 8.02 -10.15
C SER A 37 9.06 7.78 -10.61
N VAL A 38 8.18 7.30 -9.72
CA VAL A 38 6.77 7.06 -10.05
C VAL A 38 5.98 8.37 -9.97
N PRO A 39 5.29 8.78 -11.04
CA PRO A 39 4.45 9.97 -11.01
C PRO A 39 3.37 9.89 -9.92
N GLY A 40 3.20 10.95 -9.13
CA GLY A 40 2.25 10.98 -8.01
C GLY A 40 2.79 10.38 -6.70
N SER A 41 4.01 9.81 -6.70
CA SER A 41 4.70 9.47 -5.47
C SER A 41 5.06 10.73 -4.67
N GLY A 42 4.88 10.69 -3.35
CA GLY A 42 5.16 11.84 -2.48
C GLY A 42 3.97 12.76 -2.21
N GLY A 43 2.74 12.33 -2.53
CA GLY A 43 1.53 12.97 -2.02
C GLY A 43 1.48 12.95 -0.48
N ALA A 44 0.71 13.87 0.10
CA ALA A 44 0.47 13.86 1.54
C ALA A 44 -0.22 12.54 1.93
N PRO A 45 0.24 11.80 2.97
CA PRO A 45 -0.31 10.49 3.35
C PRO A 45 -1.79 10.47 3.78
N TYR A 46 -2.44 11.63 3.82
CA TYR A 46 -3.84 11.83 4.21
C TYR A 46 -4.68 12.38 3.05
N ALA A 47 -4.14 12.43 1.84
CA ALA A 47 -4.79 12.94 0.64
C ALA A 47 -4.80 11.88 -0.47
N GLY A 48 -5.78 11.96 -1.37
CA GLY A 48 -5.93 11.02 -2.48
C GLY A 48 -7.08 10.01 -2.28
N ILE A 49 -7.22 9.10 -3.23
CA ILE A 49 -8.22 8.03 -3.18
C ILE A 49 -7.66 6.89 -2.33
N PRO A 50 -8.34 6.50 -1.23
CA PRO A 50 -7.84 5.43 -0.36
C PRO A 50 -7.97 4.07 -1.06
N THR A 51 -6.84 3.57 -1.54
CA THR A 51 -6.66 2.22 -2.10
C THR A 51 -5.83 1.40 -1.13
N PHE A 52 -5.75 0.09 -1.31
CA PHE A 52 -4.93 -0.74 -0.43
C PHE A 52 -3.44 -0.59 -0.80
N LEU A 53 -2.59 -0.16 0.15
CA LEU A 53 -1.14 0.02 -0.07
C LEU A 53 -0.78 1.09 -1.10
N ASP A 54 -1.62 2.13 -1.22
CA ASP A 54 -1.60 3.15 -2.28
C ASP A 54 -1.49 2.54 -3.71
N ALA A 55 -1.94 1.29 -3.87
CA ALA A 55 -1.85 0.59 -5.15
C ALA A 55 -2.72 1.29 -6.20
N PRO A 56 -2.28 1.36 -7.48
CA PRO A 56 -3.07 1.95 -8.55
C PRO A 56 -4.51 1.42 -8.58
N CYS A 57 -5.49 2.32 -8.50
CA CYS A 57 -6.90 1.98 -8.64
C CYS A 57 -7.20 1.61 -10.09
N ARG A 58 -7.58 0.35 -10.34
CA ARG A 58 -7.97 -0.13 -11.67
C ARG A 58 -9.23 -1.01 -11.55
N PRO A 59 -10.43 -0.41 -11.48
CA PRO A 59 -11.67 -1.17 -11.44
C PRO A 59 -11.80 -2.07 -12.67
N ILE A 60 -12.23 -3.31 -12.45
CA ILE A 60 -12.46 -4.31 -13.49
C ILE A 60 -13.96 -4.51 -13.67
N ASP A 61 -14.45 -4.50 -14.91
CA ASP A 61 -15.84 -4.85 -15.21
C ASP A 61 -16.07 -6.34 -14.89
N PRO A 62 -16.95 -6.68 -13.93
CA PRO A 62 -17.23 -8.06 -13.59
C PRO A 62 -17.86 -8.87 -14.73
N HIS A 63 -18.59 -8.21 -15.65
CA HIS A 63 -19.24 -8.87 -16.78
C HIS A 63 -18.30 -9.11 -17.96
N LYS A 64 -17.20 -8.35 -18.02
CA LYS A 64 -16.18 -8.47 -19.06
C LYS A 64 -14.79 -8.15 -18.48
N PRO A 65 -14.22 -9.06 -17.67
CA PRO A 65 -12.99 -8.77 -16.95
C PRO A 65 -11.81 -8.64 -17.90
N ASP A 66 -11.07 -7.53 -17.80
CA ASP A 66 -9.80 -7.30 -18.50
C ASP A 66 -8.70 -6.87 -17.53
N PHE A 67 -7.95 -7.85 -17.07
CA PHE A 67 -6.83 -7.65 -16.15
C PHE A 67 -5.56 -7.12 -16.83
N GLY A 68 -5.51 -7.10 -18.18
CA GLY A 68 -4.32 -6.71 -18.95
C GLY A 68 -3.03 -7.34 -18.42
N ASP A 69 -2.08 -6.50 -18.01
CA ASP A 69 -0.74 -6.86 -17.55
C ASP A 69 -0.58 -6.92 -16.03
N ILE A 70 -1.66 -6.80 -15.25
CA ILE A 70 -1.62 -6.87 -13.79
C ILE A 70 -0.98 -8.20 -13.36
N GLN A 71 0.04 -8.13 -12.48
CA GLN A 71 0.68 -9.30 -11.87
C GLN A 71 0.03 -9.67 -10.54
N VAL A 72 -0.46 -8.67 -9.79
CA VAL A 72 -1.12 -8.86 -8.50
C VAL A 72 -2.36 -7.98 -8.45
N ALA A 73 -3.55 -8.59 -8.39
CA ALA A 73 -4.79 -7.88 -8.16
C ALA A 73 -5.18 -7.97 -6.68
N ILE A 74 -5.45 -6.82 -6.06
CA ILE A 74 -6.00 -6.73 -4.70
C ILE A 74 -7.50 -6.53 -4.82
N VAL A 75 -8.27 -7.38 -4.15
CA VAL A 75 -9.73 -7.34 -4.16
C VAL A 75 -10.27 -7.46 -2.74
N GLY A 76 -11.28 -6.67 -2.41
CA GLY A 76 -12.02 -6.78 -1.15
C GLY A 76 -13.21 -7.71 -1.27
N MET A 77 -13.50 -8.46 -0.20
CA MET A 77 -14.72 -9.27 -0.07
C MET A 77 -15.57 -8.72 1.08
N PRO A 78 -16.46 -7.74 0.84
CA PRO A 78 -17.21 -7.05 1.89
C PRO A 78 -18.46 -7.84 2.34
N MET A 79 -18.28 -8.97 3.04
CA MET A 79 -19.39 -9.84 3.47
C MET A 79 -19.16 -10.42 4.87
N ASP A 80 -20.23 -10.51 5.67
CA ASP A 80 -20.21 -11.05 7.04
C ASP A 80 -21.50 -11.82 7.43
N LEU A 81 -22.29 -12.26 6.45
CA LEU A 81 -23.57 -12.95 6.70
C LEU A 81 -23.42 -14.32 7.38
N GLY A 82 -22.22 -14.91 7.38
CA GLY A 82 -21.92 -16.17 8.08
C GLY A 82 -21.48 -16.01 9.54
N VAL A 83 -21.45 -14.79 10.09
CA VAL A 83 -20.94 -14.53 11.44
C VAL A 83 -21.99 -14.88 12.51
N THR A 84 -21.56 -15.55 13.59
CA THR A 84 -22.45 -16.07 14.65
C THR A 84 -22.63 -15.15 15.86
N ASN A 85 -21.83 -14.10 16.02
CA ASN A 85 -21.85 -13.23 17.20
C ASN A 85 -21.89 -11.73 16.83
N ARG A 86 -20.77 -11.18 16.34
CA ARG A 86 -20.64 -9.74 16.04
C ARG A 86 -20.37 -9.50 14.57
N THR A 87 -21.37 -8.99 13.86
CA THR A 87 -21.23 -8.53 12.47
C THR A 87 -20.42 -7.23 12.40
N GLY A 88 -19.98 -6.87 11.19
CA GLY A 88 -19.22 -5.66 10.90
C GLY A 88 -18.02 -5.87 9.98
N ALA A 89 -17.61 -7.12 9.74
CA ALA A 89 -16.48 -7.43 8.86
C ALA A 89 -16.74 -7.05 7.39
N SER A 90 -18.01 -6.86 7.00
CA SER A 90 -18.40 -6.29 5.70
C SER A 90 -17.81 -4.89 5.46
N PHE A 91 -17.51 -4.11 6.51
CA PHE A 91 -16.81 -2.82 6.42
C PHE A 91 -15.28 -2.95 6.41
N GLY A 92 -14.74 -4.15 6.60
CA GLY A 92 -13.32 -4.44 6.73
C GLY A 92 -12.47 -3.95 5.56
N PRO A 93 -12.80 -4.28 4.29
CA PRO A 93 -12.01 -3.84 3.13
C PRO A 93 -11.86 -2.31 3.07
N ARG A 94 -12.94 -1.56 3.30
CA ARG A 94 -12.91 -0.09 3.34
C ARG A 94 -12.06 0.42 4.49
N ALA A 95 -12.17 -0.18 5.68
CA ALA A 95 -11.39 0.21 6.84
C ALA A 95 -9.88 -0.01 6.60
N LEU A 96 -9.49 -1.14 6.00
CA LEU A 96 -8.09 -1.44 5.71
C LEU A 96 -7.48 -0.44 4.72
N ARG A 97 -8.21 -0.07 3.65
CA ARG A 97 -7.77 0.98 2.70
C ARG A 97 -7.60 2.35 3.37
N ALA A 98 -8.34 2.64 4.44
CA ALA A 98 -8.32 3.93 5.13
C ALA A 98 -7.27 4.02 6.25
N ILE A 99 -6.91 2.90 6.88
CA ILE A 99 -5.94 2.84 8.00
C ILE A 99 -4.50 3.07 7.52
N GLU A 100 -4.27 2.94 6.22
CA GLU A 100 -2.97 2.63 5.66
C GLU A 100 -1.91 3.72 5.94
N ARG A 101 -0.97 3.37 6.82
CA ARG A 101 0.25 4.13 7.17
C ARG A 101 1.48 3.24 7.11
N ILE A 102 1.45 2.21 6.27
CA ILE A 102 2.57 1.29 6.11
C ILE A 102 3.45 1.86 5.00
N GLY A 103 4.68 2.26 5.34
CA GLY A 103 5.62 2.72 4.33
C GLY A 103 5.86 1.63 3.27
N PRO A 104 6.08 1.98 2.00
CA PRO A 104 6.07 1.03 0.88
C PRO A 104 7.22 0.03 0.87
N TYR A 105 8.20 0.16 1.79
CA TYR A 105 9.43 -0.59 1.78
C TYR A 105 9.58 -1.48 3.02
N ASN A 106 9.85 -2.77 2.80
CA ASN A 106 10.21 -3.73 3.82
C ASN A 106 11.74 -3.87 3.91
N HIS A 107 12.33 -3.41 5.02
CA HIS A 107 13.78 -3.41 5.19
C HIS A 107 14.41 -4.79 5.43
N MET A 108 13.65 -5.77 5.91
CA MET A 108 14.16 -7.12 6.14
C MET A 108 14.23 -7.93 4.85
N LEU A 109 13.23 -7.74 3.97
CA LEU A 109 13.16 -8.39 2.66
C LEU A 109 13.79 -7.57 1.53
N ASP A 110 14.19 -6.33 1.81
CA ASP A 110 14.81 -5.40 0.85
C ASP A 110 13.94 -5.20 -0.41
N CYS A 111 12.62 -5.07 -0.22
CA CYS A 111 11.64 -4.98 -1.31
C CYS A 111 10.56 -3.92 -1.07
N ALA A 112 9.98 -3.43 -2.17
CA ALA A 112 8.85 -2.51 -2.19
C ALA A 112 7.78 -3.05 -3.17
N PRO A 113 6.91 -3.99 -2.74
CA PRO A 113 6.11 -4.82 -3.64
C PRO A 113 5.26 -4.05 -4.67
N VAL A 114 4.60 -2.96 -4.25
CA VAL A 114 3.77 -2.12 -5.13
C VAL A 114 4.60 -1.40 -6.20
N PHE A 115 5.90 -1.20 -5.96
CA PHE A 115 6.85 -0.61 -6.91
C PHE A 115 7.65 -1.68 -7.69
N ASP A 116 7.74 -2.91 -7.18
CA ASP A 116 8.48 -4.02 -7.77
C ASP A 116 7.64 -4.82 -8.77
N LEU A 117 6.31 -4.85 -8.60
CA LEU A 117 5.36 -5.60 -9.42
C LEU A 117 4.29 -4.68 -9.97
N ARG A 118 3.61 -5.12 -11.03
CA ARG A 118 2.40 -4.47 -11.54
C ARG A 118 1.22 -4.86 -10.66
N VAL A 119 1.04 -4.13 -9.56
CA VAL A 119 -0.03 -4.32 -8.59
C VAL A 119 -1.18 -3.35 -8.91
N ALA A 120 -2.42 -3.77 -8.69
CA ALA A 120 -3.58 -2.88 -8.75
C ALA A 120 -4.63 -3.25 -7.70
N ASP A 121 -5.26 -2.25 -7.10
CA ASP A 121 -6.51 -2.42 -6.35
C ASP A 121 -7.68 -2.39 -7.35
N ILE A 122 -8.36 -3.52 -7.49
CA ILE A 122 -9.44 -3.69 -8.47
C ILE A 122 -10.84 -3.47 -7.87
N GLY A 123 -10.90 -3.06 -6.60
CA GLY A 123 -12.15 -2.80 -5.90
C GLY A 123 -12.65 -4.00 -5.10
N ASP A 124 -13.97 -4.19 -5.08
CA ASP A 124 -14.64 -5.17 -4.23
C ASP A 124 -15.46 -6.16 -5.08
N VAL A 125 -15.58 -7.40 -4.61
CA VAL A 125 -16.46 -8.39 -5.23
C VAL A 125 -17.93 -7.97 -5.06
N PRO A 126 -18.71 -7.88 -6.15
CA PRO A 126 -20.14 -7.65 -6.04
C PRO A 126 -20.84 -8.95 -5.62
N PHE A 127 -21.54 -8.94 -4.49
CA PHE A 127 -22.39 -10.06 -4.07
C PHE A 127 -23.84 -9.87 -4.55
N VAL A 128 -24.46 -10.93 -5.08
CA VAL A 128 -25.84 -10.90 -5.60
C VAL A 128 -26.86 -10.53 -4.52
N SER A 129 -26.65 -11.02 -3.30
CA SER A 129 -27.48 -10.66 -2.15
C SER A 129 -26.66 -10.09 -1.02
N ARG A 130 -27.20 -9.05 -0.37
CA ARG A 130 -26.68 -8.47 0.88
C ARG A 130 -27.34 -9.04 2.13
N TYR A 131 -28.35 -9.92 1.96
CA TYR A 131 -29.21 -10.39 3.06
C TYR A 131 -29.32 -11.91 3.14
N ARG A 132 -29.03 -12.63 2.05
CA ARG A 132 -29.22 -14.08 1.94
C ARG A 132 -27.87 -14.72 1.65
N LEU A 133 -27.29 -15.38 2.65
CA LEU A 133 -25.96 -15.99 2.57
C LEU A 133 -25.87 -17.01 1.42
N GLU A 134 -26.91 -17.81 1.25
CA GLU A 134 -27.03 -18.84 0.23
C GLU A 134 -27.10 -18.28 -1.19
N LEU A 135 -27.45 -17.00 -1.36
CA LEU A 135 -27.45 -16.32 -2.65
C LEU A 135 -26.21 -15.47 -2.88
N CYS A 136 -25.34 -15.27 -1.88
CA CYS A 136 -24.19 -14.38 -2.04
C CYS A 136 -23.22 -14.84 -3.11
N HIS A 137 -23.06 -16.15 -3.31
CA HIS A 137 -22.13 -16.77 -4.24
C HIS A 137 -22.85 -17.48 -5.40
N ALA A 138 -24.10 -17.12 -5.66
CA ALA A 138 -24.83 -17.62 -6.81
C ALA A 138 -24.34 -16.85 -8.05
N ASP A 139 -23.56 -17.51 -8.91
CA ASP A 139 -23.05 -16.99 -10.18
C ASP A 139 -24.03 -17.23 -11.34
#